data_AF-A0A4S4C6Y4-F1
#
_entry.id   AF-A0A4S4C6Y4-F1
#
_cell.length_a   1.000
_cell.length_b   1.000
_cell.length_c   1.000
_cell.angle_alpha   90.00
_cell.angle_beta   90.00
_cell.angle_gamma   90.00
#
_symmetry.space_group_name_H-M   'P 1'
#
loop_
_entity.id
_entity.type
_entity.pdbx_description
1 polymer ?
#
loop_
_entity_poly.entity_id
_entity_poly.type
_entity_poly.pdbx_seq_one_letter_code
_entity_poly.pdbx_strand_id
1 'polypeptide(L)'
;MNRMPQRNAGDVLSWALGVTVGGILGAALLIATPIMMRQAAKTGTAATTETATATPAAAAPTPAPEQASTSAATPADSSAMAAGDAKAGATVFASNCAGCHGAAAKGGVGANLTTADGPKAWTDAQMITALREGKTPQKTLNTIMPRFTAAQVSDTDIANIHAWIKSLN
;
A
#
# COMPACT_ATOMS: atom_id res chain seq x y z
N MET A 1 43.97 37.93 -6.86
CA MET A 1 44.80 36.80 -7.36
C MET A 1 44.18 35.51 -6.83
N ASN A 2 43.39 34.78 -7.63
CA ASN A 2 42.80 33.50 -7.21
C ASN A 2 43.59 32.34 -7.82
N ARG A 3 44.23 31.52 -6.98
CA ARG A 3 44.79 30.22 -7.40
C ARG A 3 43.67 29.19 -7.42
N MET A 4 43.42 28.58 -8.58
CA MET A 4 42.62 27.37 -8.69
C MET A 4 43.44 26.14 -8.26
N PRO A 5 42.84 25.16 -7.54
CA PRO A 5 43.52 23.91 -7.21
C PRO A 5 43.64 23.01 -8.46
N GLN A 6 44.89 22.71 -8.83
CA GLN A 6 45.25 21.73 -9.85
C GLN A 6 44.84 20.34 -9.35
N ARG A 7 43.99 19.64 -10.11
CA ARG A 7 43.63 18.24 -9.87
C ARG A 7 44.64 17.37 -10.63
N ASN A 8 45.41 16.55 -9.91
CA ASN A 8 46.46 15.71 -10.49
C ASN A 8 45.86 14.57 -11.34
N ALA A 9 46.45 14.33 -12.51
CA ALA A 9 46.06 13.29 -13.46
C ALA A 9 46.23 11.83 -12.96
N GLY A 10 46.73 11.62 -11.74
CA GLY A 10 46.97 10.29 -11.16
C GLY A 10 45.71 9.60 -10.59
N ASP A 11 44.72 10.37 -10.12
CA ASP A 11 43.53 9.78 -9.47
C ASP A 11 42.56 9.13 -10.46
N VAL A 12 42.55 9.58 -11.71
CA VAL A 12 41.60 9.10 -12.72
C VAL A 12 41.96 7.69 -13.20
N LEU A 13 43.25 7.34 -13.20
CA LEU A 13 43.73 6.04 -13.65
C LEU A 13 43.56 4.94 -12.58
N SER A 14 43.65 5.30 -11.29
CA SER A 14 43.36 4.37 -10.18
C SER A 14 41.86 4.07 -10.04
N TRP A 15 40.97 5.02 -10.34
CA TRP A 15 39.52 4.77 -10.26
C TRP A 15 39.02 3.84 -11.38
N ALA A 16 39.59 3.94 -12.59
CA ALA A 16 39.17 3.13 -13.73
C ALA A 16 39.52 1.63 -13.60
N LEU A 17 40.61 1.29 -12.91
CA LEU A 17 41.02 -0.10 -12.68
C LEU A 17 40.22 -0.79 -11.56
N GLY A 18 39.72 -0.04 -10.57
CA GLY A 18 38.91 -0.60 -9.48
C GLY A 18 37.49 -1.01 -9.91
N VAL A 19 36.89 -0.30 -10.86
CA VAL A 19 35.51 -0.54 -11.32
C VAL A 19 35.40 -1.79 -12.21
N THR A 20 36.46 -2.14 -12.95
CA THR A 20 36.43 -3.28 -13.89
C THR A 20 36.64 -4.64 -13.20
N VAL A 21 37.45 -4.71 -12.13
CA VAL A 21 37.63 -5.96 -11.36
C VAL A 21 36.42 -6.26 -10.47
N GLY A 22 35.74 -5.24 -9.92
CA GLY A 22 34.55 -5.42 -9.08
C GLY A 22 33.26 -5.77 -9.85
N GLY A 23 33.12 -5.31 -11.09
CA GLY A 23 31.92 -5.55 -11.92
C GLY A 23 31.78 -6.98 -12.45
N ILE A 24 32.89 -7.69 -12.66
CA ILE A 24 32.88 -9.02 -13.29
C ILE A 24 32.57 -10.14 -12.29
N LEU A 25 32.93 -10.02 -11.00
CA LEU A 25 32.58 -11.02 -9.98
C LEU A 25 31.13 -10.92 -9.46
N GLY A 26 30.46 -9.75 -9.57
CA GLY A 26 29.09 -9.56 -9.08
C GLY A 26 27.97 -10.09 -9.99
N ALA A 27 28.23 -10.24 -11.30
CA ALA A 27 27.21 -10.64 -12.27
C ALA A 27 26.95 -12.16 -12.36
N ALA A 28 27.85 -12.99 -11.82
CA ALA A 28 27.75 -14.45 -11.95
C ALA A 28 26.89 -15.15 -10.87
N LEU A 29 26.49 -14.47 -9.80
CA LEU A 29 25.72 -15.08 -8.69
C LEU A 29 24.20 -14.84 -8.74
N LEU A 30 23.69 -14.07 -9.71
CA LEU A 30 22.26 -13.69 -9.81
C LEU A 30 21.47 -14.41 -10.92
N ILE A 31 22.04 -15.42 -11.59
CA ILE A 31 21.40 -16.11 -12.72
C ILE A 31 20.85 -17.51 -12.32
N ALA A 32 21.21 -18.05 -11.15
CA ALA A 32 20.95 -19.47 -10.82
C ALA A 32 19.72 -19.76 -9.93
N THR A 33 18.92 -18.78 -9.50
CA THR A 33 17.85 -18.99 -8.50
C THR A 33 16.37 -18.92 -8.96
N PRO A 34 15.94 -18.44 -10.15
CA PRO A 34 14.50 -18.39 -10.46
C PRO A 34 13.94 -19.55 -11.32
N ILE A 35 14.68 -20.63 -11.59
CA ILE A 35 14.26 -21.66 -12.59
C ILE A 35 13.44 -22.84 -12.01
N MET A 36 13.29 -22.98 -10.68
CA MET A 36 12.66 -24.17 -10.07
C MET A 36 11.16 -24.06 -9.71
N MET A 37 10.44 -22.99 -10.08
CA MET A 37 9.00 -22.85 -9.73
C MET A 37 8.06 -22.64 -10.92
N ARG A 38 8.49 -23.00 -12.13
CA ARG A 38 7.65 -22.95 -13.34
C ARG A 38 7.67 -24.28 -14.08
N GLN A 39 6.94 -25.29 -13.60
CA GLN A 39 6.30 -26.32 -14.43
C GLN A 39 5.53 -27.33 -13.56
N ALA A 40 4.22 -27.12 -13.45
CA ALA A 40 3.23 -28.18 -13.27
C ALA A 40 1.88 -27.71 -13.82
N ALA A 41 1.86 -27.29 -15.08
CA ALA A 41 0.64 -27.26 -15.87
C ALA A 41 0.42 -28.68 -16.42
N LYS A 42 -0.60 -29.37 -15.92
CA LYS A 42 -1.17 -30.53 -16.61
C LYS A 42 -1.94 -30.01 -17.81
N THR A 43 -1.44 -30.37 -18.99
CA THR A 43 -2.10 -30.33 -20.29
C THR A 43 -3.27 -31.30 -20.38
N GLY A 44 -4.31 -30.86 -21.06
CA GLY A 44 -5.40 -31.65 -21.64
C GLY A 44 -6.63 -30.75 -21.76
N THR A 45 -7.35 -30.60 -22.87
CA THR A 45 -7.30 -31.15 -24.22
C THR A 45 -8.24 -30.27 -25.06
N ALA A 46 -7.85 -30.05 -26.31
CA ALA A 46 -8.62 -29.70 -27.51
C ALA A 46 -9.93 -28.88 -27.44
N ALA A 47 -9.96 -27.87 -28.31
CA ALA A 47 -11.13 -27.15 -28.78
C ALA A 47 -12.16 -28.04 -29.50
N THR A 48 -13.44 -27.69 -29.38
CA THR A 48 -14.48 -27.85 -30.42
C THR A 48 -15.59 -26.82 -30.15
N THR A 49 -15.96 -26.11 -31.21
CA THR A 49 -17.10 -25.18 -31.41
C THR A 49 -18.45 -25.83 -31.13
N GLU A 50 -19.45 -25.08 -30.62
CA GLU A 50 -20.84 -25.00 -31.14
C GLU A 50 -21.81 -24.24 -30.19
N THR A 51 -22.35 -23.13 -30.73
CA THR A 51 -23.77 -22.73 -30.82
C THR A 51 -24.81 -23.15 -29.75
N ALA A 52 -25.29 -22.11 -29.05
CA ALA A 52 -26.69 -21.75 -28.75
C ALA A 52 -27.60 -22.53 -27.76
N THR A 53 -28.28 -21.70 -26.96
CA THR A 53 -29.70 -21.77 -26.54
C THR A 53 -30.03 -22.27 -25.12
N ALA A 54 -30.67 -21.35 -24.38
CA ALA A 54 -31.73 -21.48 -23.36
C ALA A 54 -31.45 -22.04 -21.94
N THR A 55 -31.51 -21.10 -20.97
CA THR A 55 -32.15 -21.12 -19.63
C THR A 55 -33.43 -22.01 -19.57
N PRO A 56 -33.78 -22.76 -18.49
CA PRO A 56 -33.96 -22.19 -17.14
C PRO A 56 -33.72 -23.06 -15.88
N ALA A 57 -33.84 -22.35 -14.74
CA ALA A 57 -34.40 -22.77 -13.45
C ALA A 57 -33.54 -23.56 -12.42
N ALA A 58 -33.32 -22.87 -11.30
CA ALA A 58 -33.52 -23.31 -9.91
C ALA A 58 -32.77 -24.54 -9.37
N ALA A 59 -31.85 -24.30 -8.43
CA ALA A 59 -31.96 -24.80 -7.05
C ALA A 59 -30.80 -24.26 -6.20
N ALA A 60 -31.15 -23.68 -5.05
CA ALA A 60 -30.23 -23.29 -3.99
C ALA A 60 -29.52 -24.52 -3.38
N PRO A 61 -28.43 -24.29 -2.65
CA PRO A 61 -28.52 -24.64 -1.23
C PRO A 61 -28.12 -23.48 -0.29
N THR A 62 -29.00 -23.22 0.68
CA THR A 62 -28.77 -22.45 1.91
C THR A 62 -28.07 -23.35 2.98
N PRO A 63 -27.64 -22.85 4.16
CA PRO A 63 -26.27 -23.00 4.67
C PRO A 63 -26.20 -23.71 6.06
N ALA A 64 -24.99 -23.91 6.62
CA ALA A 64 -24.68 -23.99 8.07
C ALA A 64 -23.21 -24.44 8.32
N PRO A 65 -22.61 -24.24 9.52
CA PRO A 65 -23.09 -23.50 10.72
C PRO A 65 -22.22 -22.25 11.00
N GLU A 66 -22.79 -21.15 11.51
CA GLU A 66 -22.98 -20.89 12.96
C GLU A 66 -21.67 -21.03 13.77
N GLN A 67 -20.88 -19.95 13.83
CA GLN A 67 -19.94 -19.72 14.92
C GLN A 67 -20.51 -18.57 15.75
N ALA A 68 -21.45 -18.93 16.60
CA ALA A 68 -21.85 -18.13 17.75
C ALA A 68 -20.65 -18.00 18.69
N SER A 69 -20.09 -16.80 18.77
CA SER A 69 -19.37 -16.35 19.97
C SER A 69 -20.15 -15.18 20.53
N THR A 70 -21.02 -15.51 21.47
CA THR A 70 -21.70 -14.59 22.37
C THR A 70 -20.67 -13.93 23.28
N SER A 71 -20.20 -12.75 22.90
CA SER A 71 -19.76 -11.75 23.87
C SER A 71 -20.89 -10.74 24.03
N ALA A 72 -21.50 -10.75 25.20
CA ALA A 72 -22.47 -9.76 25.62
C ALA A 72 -21.86 -8.36 25.50
N ALA A 73 -22.39 -7.55 24.58
CA ALA A 73 -22.14 -6.12 24.53
C ALA A 73 -23.33 -5.40 25.17
N THR A 74 -23.06 -4.76 26.30
CA THR A 74 -23.86 -3.65 26.82
C THR A 74 -24.00 -2.56 25.74
N PRO A 75 -25.11 -1.81 25.70
CA PRO A 75 -25.28 -0.74 24.71
C PRO A 75 -24.40 0.44 25.13
N ALA A 76 -23.23 0.56 24.52
CA ALA A 76 -22.40 1.75 24.60
C ALA A 76 -22.55 2.54 23.30
N ASP A 77 -23.28 3.64 23.39
CA ASP A 77 -23.13 4.89 22.63
C ASP A 77 -22.68 4.76 21.16
N SER A 78 -23.66 4.75 20.26
CA SER A 78 -23.48 4.81 18.80
C SER A 78 -23.01 6.19 18.31
N SER A 79 -21.92 6.72 18.87
CA SER A 79 -21.21 7.91 18.33
C SER A 79 -19.69 7.81 18.39
N ALA A 80 -19.14 6.71 18.89
CA ALA A 80 -17.73 6.36 18.70
C ALA A 80 -17.61 5.30 17.61
N MET A 81 -17.02 5.65 16.46
CA MET A 81 -16.45 4.60 15.60
C MET A 81 -15.51 3.77 16.47
N ALA A 82 -15.64 2.44 16.42
CA ALA A 82 -14.72 1.55 17.11
C ALA A 82 -13.28 1.96 16.78
N ALA A 83 -12.40 1.97 17.80
CA ALA A 83 -11.00 2.30 17.59
C ALA A 83 -10.43 1.42 16.46
N GLY A 84 -9.82 2.05 15.46
CA GLY A 84 -9.31 1.33 14.28
C GLY A 84 -8.20 0.33 14.62
N ASP A 85 -8.07 -0.72 13.81
CA ASP A 85 -6.99 -1.70 13.88
C ASP A 85 -5.78 -1.20 13.07
N ALA A 86 -4.69 -0.86 13.79
CA ALA A 86 -3.46 -0.38 13.19
C ALA A 86 -2.78 -1.41 12.25
N LYS A 87 -2.91 -2.72 12.51
CA LYS A 87 -2.32 -3.75 11.66
C LYS A 87 -3.09 -3.86 10.34
N ALA A 88 -4.42 -3.82 10.39
CA ALA A 88 -5.25 -3.72 9.20
C ALA A 88 -4.94 -2.42 8.44
N GLY A 89 -4.80 -1.31 9.16
CA GLY A 89 -4.46 -0.01 8.61
C GLY A 89 -3.15 0.01 7.83
N ALA A 90 -2.11 -0.64 8.36
CA ALA A 90 -0.83 -0.80 7.67
C ALA A 90 -0.99 -1.46 6.29
N THR A 91 -1.83 -2.50 6.23
CA THR A 91 -2.07 -3.27 5.01
C THR A 91 -2.82 -2.43 3.97
N VAL A 92 -3.86 -1.71 4.38
CA VAL A 92 -4.62 -0.85 3.47
C VAL A 92 -3.77 0.33 3.00
N PHE A 93 -2.99 0.94 3.90
CA PHE A 93 -2.11 2.06 3.58
C PHE A 93 -1.04 1.66 2.55
N ALA A 94 -0.45 0.47 2.68
CA ALA A 94 0.54 -0.03 1.74
C ALA A 94 -0.02 -0.11 0.30
N SER A 95 -1.26 -0.56 0.13
CA SER A 95 -1.90 -0.73 -1.18
C SER A 95 -2.41 0.57 -1.79
N ASN A 96 -2.82 1.54 -0.97
CA ASN A 96 -3.56 2.71 -1.45
C ASN A 96 -2.82 4.05 -1.32
N CYS A 97 -1.86 4.15 -0.39
CA CYS A 97 -1.31 5.44 0.03
C CYS A 97 0.22 5.50 -0.08
N ALA A 98 0.90 4.38 0.15
CA ALA A 98 2.36 4.31 0.23
C ALA A 98 3.08 4.71 -1.07
N GLY A 99 2.43 4.56 -2.23
CA GLY A 99 3.00 4.97 -3.52
C GLY A 99 3.32 6.46 -3.59
N CYS A 100 2.55 7.30 -2.91
CA CYS A 100 2.78 8.75 -2.84
C CYS A 100 3.38 9.19 -1.51
N HIS A 101 2.91 8.64 -0.39
CA HIS A 101 3.29 9.06 0.96
C HIS A 101 4.45 8.25 1.57
N GLY A 102 5.01 7.30 0.82
CA GLY A 102 6.07 6.40 1.26
C GLY A 102 5.57 5.31 2.20
N ALA A 103 6.29 4.18 2.27
CA ALA A 103 5.87 3.01 3.07
C ALA A 103 5.74 3.30 4.58
N ALA A 104 6.50 4.27 5.10
CA ALA A 104 6.46 4.70 6.50
C ALA A 104 5.64 5.99 6.72
N ALA A 105 4.84 6.40 5.72
CA ALA A 105 4.06 7.65 5.74
C ALA A 105 4.88 8.93 5.95
N LYS A 106 6.20 8.87 5.74
CA LYS A 106 7.14 10.00 5.91
C LYS A 106 7.18 10.95 4.73
N GLY A 107 6.38 10.70 3.70
CA GLY A 107 6.28 11.51 2.50
C GLY A 107 7.04 10.94 1.31
N GLY A 108 7.00 11.69 0.23
CA GLY A 108 7.56 11.34 -1.08
C GLY A 108 7.03 12.35 -2.10
N VAL A 109 6.19 11.88 -3.02
CA VAL A 109 5.36 12.77 -3.85
C VAL A 109 4.31 13.49 -2.99
N GLY A 110 3.73 12.76 -2.04
CA GLY A 110 2.81 13.28 -1.04
C GLY A 110 3.54 13.77 0.22
N ALA A 111 2.83 14.52 1.05
CA ALA A 111 3.37 15.07 2.29
C ALA A 111 3.67 13.98 3.34
N ASN A 112 4.51 14.33 4.31
CA ASN A 112 4.70 13.54 5.53
C ASN A 112 3.41 13.57 6.39
N LEU A 113 2.89 12.41 6.73
CA LEU A 113 1.64 12.24 7.49
C LEU A 113 1.88 11.99 8.98
N THR A 114 3.13 11.85 9.42
CA THR A 114 3.47 11.58 10.83
C THR A 114 3.78 12.86 11.61
N THR A 115 3.51 14.04 11.07
CA THR A 115 3.77 15.31 11.75
C THR A 115 2.79 15.52 12.90
N ALA A 116 3.20 16.28 13.92
CA ALA A 116 2.36 16.57 15.08
C ALA A 116 1.07 17.33 14.69
N ASP A 117 1.17 18.30 13.78
CA ASP A 117 0.02 19.08 13.29
C ASP A 117 -0.74 18.39 12.13
N GLY A 118 -0.29 17.17 11.77
CA GLY A 118 -0.84 16.38 10.68
C GLY A 118 -1.93 15.41 11.12
N PRO A 119 -2.19 14.38 10.30
CA PRO A 119 -3.23 13.39 10.58
C PRO A 119 -3.15 12.73 11.95
N LYS A 120 -1.98 12.69 12.60
CA LYS A 120 -1.86 12.14 13.97
C LYS A 120 -2.72 12.87 15.02
N ALA A 121 -2.98 14.16 14.81
CA ALA A 121 -3.78 14.99 15.73
C ALA A 121 -5.25 15.12 15.30
N TRP A 122 -5.64 14.52 14.18
CA TRP A 122 -7.00 14.65 13.66
C TRP A 122 -7.98 13.71 14.35
N THR A 123 -9.26 13.99 14.20
CA THR A 123 -10.34 13.02 14.48
C THR A 123 -10.58 12.10 13.28
N ASP A 124 -11.24 10.97 13.48
CA ASP A 124 -11.62 10.08 12.36
C ASP A 124 -12.50 10.81 11.34
N ALA A 125 -13.44 11.64 11.80
CA ALA A 125 -14.28 12.45 10.93
C ALA A 125 -13.44 13.43 10.07
N GLN A 126 -12.40 14.03 10.64
CA GLN A 126 -11.47 14.89 9.89
C GLN A 126 -10.65 14.09 8.88
N MET A 127 -10.20 12.88 9.23
CA MET A 127 -9.53 11.99 8.28
C MET A 127 -10.47 11.60 7.12
N ILE A 128 -11.70 11.21 7.42
CA ILE A 128 -12.72 10.89 6.41
C ILE A 128 -12.96 12.11 5.52
N THR A 129 -13.14 13.30 6.10
CA THR A 129 -13.34 14.55 5.34
C THR A 129 -12.14 14.85 4.44
N ALA A 130 -10.91 14.60 4.90
CA ALA A 130 -9.71 14.76 4.10
C ALA A 130 -9.68 13.79 2.91
N LEU A 131 -10.04 12.52 3.09
CA LEU A 131 -9.99 11.52 2.01
C LEU A 131 -11.19 11.61 1.04
N ARG A 132 -12.37 11.97 1.53
CA ARG A 132 -13.59 12.11 0.71
C ARG A 132 -13.65 13.44 0.00
N GLU A 133 -13.33 14.51 0.71
CA GLU A 133 -13.53 15.88 0.24
C GLU A 133 -12.24 16.66 0.04
N GLY A 134 -11.07 16.12 0.35
CA GLY A 134 -9.80 16.84 0.20
C GLY A 134 -9.72 18.06 1.10
N LYS A 135 -10.46 18.11 2.21
CA LYS A 135 -10.41 19.22 3.18
C LYS A 135 -9.83 18.72 4.49
N THR A 136 -8.74 19.34 4.93
CA THR A 136 -8.17 19.14 6.27
C THR A 136 -8.67 20.24 7.20
N PRO A 137 -8.43 20.13 8.52
CA PRO A 137 -8.77 21.20 9.46
C PRO A 137 -8.07 22.54 9.15
N GLN A 138 -6.92 22.50 8.45
CA GLN A 138 -6.10 23.67 8.16
C GLN A 138 -6.24 24.18 6.74
N LYS A 139 -6.48 23.31 5.75
CA LYS A 139 -6.48 23.70 4.34
C LYS A 139 -7.19 22.71 3.43
N THR A 140 -7.44 23.12 2.19
CA THR A 140 -7.80 22.20 1.11
C THR A 140 -6.54 21.56 0.51
N LEU A 141 -6.61 20.26 0.26
CA LEU A 141 -5.56 19.45 -0.34
C LEU A 141 -5.45 19.72 -1.85
N ASN A 142 -4.25 19.51 -2.40
CA ASN A 142 -4.01 19.59 -3.83
C ASN A 142 -4.79 18.47 -4.55
N THR A 143 -5.32 18.76 -5.74
CA THR A 143 -6.08 17.79 -6.57
C THR A 143 -5.27 16.58 -7.02
N ILE A 144 -3.94 16.62 -6.91
CA ILE A 144 -3.07 15.45 -7.07
C ILE A 144 -3.35 14.38 -6.01
N MET A 145 -3.75 14.76 -4.79
CA MET A 145 -4.26 13.80 -3.83
C MET A 145 -5.69 13.40 -4.25
N PRO A 146 -5.92 12.13 -4.62
CA PRO A 146 -7.22 11.70 -5.09
C PRO A 146 -8.27 11.75 -3.97
N ARG A 147 -9.54 11.96 -4.37
CA ARG A 147 -10.69 11.77 -3.48
C ARG A 147 -11.15 10.32 -3.59
N PHE A 148 -11.21 9.63 -2.48
CA PHE A 148 -11.58 8.22 -2.43
C PHE A 148 -13.07 8.06 -2.20
N THR A 149 -13.72 7.21 -2.99
CA THR A 149 -15.10 6.78 -2.74
C THR A 149 -15.14 5.67 -1.70
N ALA A 150 -16.31 5.46 -1.07
CA ALA A 150 -16.50 4.40 -0.08
C ALA A 150 -16.21 2.99 -0.64
N ALA A 151 -16.37 2.80 -1.95
CA ALA A 151 -16.04 1.55 -2.62
C ALA A 151 -14.53 1.31 -2.79
N GLN A 152 -13.72 2.38 -2.83
CA GLN A 152 -12.26 2.26 -2.96
C GLN A 152 -11.58 2.06 -1.61
N VAL A 153 -12.02 2.80 -0.60
CA VAL A 153 -11.54 2.70 0.78
C VAL A 153 -12.76 2.91 1.66
N SER A 154 -13.14 1.92 2.47
CA SER A 154 -14.32 2.02 3.36
C SER A 154 -14.05 2.95 4.54
N ASP A 155 -15.08 3.43 5.25
CA ASP A 155 -14.87 4.28 6.43
C ASP A 155 -14.17 3.51 7.56
N THR A 156 -14.43 2.20 7.69
CA THR A 156 -13.69 1.31 8.59
C THR A 156 -12.21 1.24 8.21
N ASP A 157 -11.89 1.13 6.92
CA ASP A 157 -10.50 1.14 6.47
C ASP A 157 -9.82 2.49 6.72
N ILE A 158 -10.55 3.60 6.57
CA ILE A 158 -10.01 4.93 6.91
C ILE A 158 -9.68 5.02 8.40
N ALA A 159 -10.56 4.51 9.28
CA ALA A 159 -10.29 4.45 10.72
C ALA A 159 -9.07 3.57 11.04
N ASN A 160 -8.95 2.42 10.38
CA ASN A 160 -7.78 1.53 10.51
C ASN A 160 -6.48 2.23 10.08
N ILE A 161 -6.48 2.88 8.90
CA ILE A 161 -5.34 3.65 8.39
C ILE A 161 -4.96 4.77 9.37
N HIS A 162 -5.95 5.48 9.92
CA HIS A 162 -5.70 6.55 10.87
C HIS A 162 -5.09 6.01 12.17
N ALA A 163 -5.62 4.92 12.71
CA ALA A 163 -5.03 4.24 13.86
C ALA A 163 -3.57 3.82 13.60
N TRP A 164 -3.26 3.33 12.40
CA TRP A 164 -1.89 3.02 12.01
C TRP A 164 -1.00 4.27 11.98
N ILE A 165 -1.42 5.34 11.29
CA ILE A 165 -0.65 6.60 11.22
C ILE A 165 -0.35 7.16 12.62
N LYS A 166 -1.32 7.10 13.53
CA LYS A 166 -1.15 7.53 14.93
C LYS A 166 -0.08 6.72 15.68
N SER A 167 0.10 5.45 15.33
CA SER A 167 1.10 4.58 15.96
C SER A 167 2.54 4.79 15.44
N LEU A 168 2.71 5.49 14.31
CA LEU A 168 4.03 5.79 13.74
C LEU A 168 4.75 6.88 14.52
N ASN A 169 6.07 6.75 14.65
CA ASN A 169 6.93 7.67 15.41
C ASN A 169 7.40 8.85 14.57
#